data_AF-C7Z6V1-F1
#
_entry.id   AF-C7Z6V1-F1
#
_cell.length_a   1.000
_cell.length_b   1.000
_cell.length_c   1.000
_cell.angle_alpha   90.00
_cell.angle_beta   90.00
_cell.angle_gamma   90.00
#
_symmetry.space_group_name_H-M   'P 1'
#
loop_
_entity.id
_entity.type
_entity.pdbx_description
1 polymer ?
#
loop_
_entity_poly.entity_id
_entity_poly.type
_entity_poly.pdbx_seq_one_letter_code
_entity_poly.pdbx_strand_id
1 'polypeptide(L)'
;MEIFAPGEDRCAKLKAPSYLELIVSIVILLGILVSYLPQHYRIISRGTSEGISPYFVLLGTTSATAGFANILTVAPSRAAIGCCYEVGRFECAAGLLGVAQLGAQWVCFSLILVLFLIFFRYRQANVPPEELRGDAPRWQTAVMVGLLCVLHGLIVIILTGVFFIALPDHLVFWANLLGIMATVLAAIQYVPQIWMTYHLKHVGSLSIPMMCIQTPGGFLFAASLFARLGWEGWSTWVIYLITASMQGSVLIMGVYYEYTARRREGYANGYVDSAPQSPVQYSSTPRRPAAPRTYSEGWERGLPGPFTGHPERYAETEEDLDDIQEREERAIERESQPLLRPGGIGNPHKSYDTTEH
;
A
#
# COMPACT_ATOMS: atom_id res chain seq x y z
N MET A 1 40.96 1.58 -16.50
CA MET A 1 40.86 0.53 -15.46
C MET A 1 41.16 1.05 -14.05
N GLU A 2 41.33 2.37 -13.84
CA GLU A 2 41.58 2.96 -12.51
C GLU A 2 40.30 3.32 -11.72
N ILE A 3 39.12 3.17 -12.33
CA ILE A 3 37.81 3.45 -11.69
C ILE A 3 37.49 2.43 -10.57
N PHE A 4 38.21 1.30 -10.56
CA PHE A 4 38.05 0.20 -9.61
C PHE A 4 39.30 -0.04 -8.75
N ALA A 5 40.18 0.95 -8.53
CA ALA A 5 41.27 0.78 -7.58
C ALA A 5 40.85 1.32 -6.20
N PRO A 6 40.13 0.54 -5.37
CA PRO A 6 40.00 0.87 -3.96
C PRO A 6 41.41 0.85 -3.35
N GLY A 7 41.71 1.81 -2.47
CA GLY A 7 42.89 1.67 -1.62
C GLY A 7 42.85 0.31 -0.91
N GLU A 8 44.00 -0.35 -0.82
CA GLU A 8 44.21 -1.72 -0.31
C GLU A 8 43.44 -1.99 1.02
N ASP A 9 43.31 -0.96 1.85
CA ASP A 9 42.57 -0.96 3.14
C ASP A 9 41.05 -1.19 3.00
N ARG A 10 40.42 -0.81 1.88
CA ARG A 10 38.97 -0.91 1.68
C ARG A 10 38.54 -2.35 1.37
N CYS A 11 39.30 -3.06 0.54
CA CYS A 11 39.02 -4.49 0.28
C CYS A 11 39.40 -5.37 1.47
N ALA A 12 40.38 -4.96 2.28
CA ALA A 12 40.72 -5.66 3.51
C ALA A 12 39.53 -5.75 4.49
N LYS A 13 38.69 -4.71 4.57
CA LYS A 13 37.46 -4.72 5.39
C LYS A 13 36.43 -5.75 4.93
N LEU A 14 36.39 -6.07 3.64
CA LEU A 14 35.49 -7.10 3.11
C LEU A 14 35.96 -8.53 3.43
N LYS A 15 37.26 -8.73 3.70
CA LYS A 15 37.83 -10.06 4.03
C LYS A 15 37.36 -10.61 5.38
N ALA A 16 36.83 -9.77 6.27
CA ALA A 16 36.34 -10.18 7.59
C ALA A 16 34.88 -9.71 7.81
N PRO A 17 33.89 -10.37 7.16
CA PRO A 17 32.50 -9.96 7.31
C PRO A 17 31.98 -10.20 8.73
N SER A 18 31.19 -9.24 9.23
CA SER A 18 30.47 -9.40 10.50
C SER A 18 29.38 -10.46 10.38
N TYR A 19 29.47 -11.52 11.18
CA TYR A 19 28.45 -12.58 11.22
C TYR A 19 27.06 -12.05 11.61
N LEU A 20 27.00 -11.03 12.47
CA LEU A 20 25.74 -10.40 12.87
C LEU A 20 25.07 -9.69 11.68
N GLU A 21 25.83 -8.91 10.91
CA GLU A 21 25.32 -8.24 9.71
C GLU A 21 24.86 -9.25 8.64
N LEU A 22 25.61 -10.35 8.51
CA LEU A 22 25.26 -11.46 7.63
C LEU A 22 23.91 -12.08 8.02
N ILE A 23 23.76 -12.49 9.28
CA ILE A 23 22.53 -13.11 9.80
C ILE A 23 21.35 -12.16 9.63
N VAL A 24 21.49 -10.90 10.07
CA VAL A 24 20.44 -9.87 9.94
C VAL A 24 20.05 -9.69 8.47
N SER A 25 21.02 -9.67 7.56
CA SER A 25 20.73 -9.46 6.14
C SER A 25 20.05 -10.65 5.47
N ILE A 26 20.40 -11.88 5.86
CA ILE A 26 19.71 -13.10 5.41
C ILE A 26 18.26 -13.09 5.91
N VAL A 27 18.04 -12.77 7.19
CA VAL A 27 16.69 -12.67 7.77
C VAL A 27 15.85 -11.62 7.05
N ILE A 28 16.42 -10.44 6.76
CA ILE A 28 15.73 -9.39 5.98
C ILE A 28 15.41 -9.88 4.57
N LEU A 29 16.36 -10.55 3.88
CA LEU A 29 16.14 -11.05 2.52
C LEU A 29 14.99 -12.06 2.48
N LEU A 30 14.96 -13.01 3.42
CA LEU A 30 13.86 -13.97 3.56
C LEU A 30 12.54 -13.26 3.90
N GLY A 31 12.58 -12.28 4.81
CA GLY A 31 11.43 -11.45 5.17
C GLY A 31 10.85 -10.70 3.97
N ILE A 32 11.71 -10.13 3.11
CA ILE A 32 11.29 -9.50 1.85
C ILE A 32 10.53 -10.53 1.00
N LEU A 33 11.13 -11.68 0.68
CA LEU A 33 10.49 -12.70 -0.15
C LEU A 33 9.13 -13.13 0.41
N VAL A 34 9.08 -13.49 1.69
CA VAL A 34 7.85 -13.91 2.38
C VAL A 34 6.79 -12.81 2.39
N SER A 35 7.18 -11.53 2.53
CA SER A 35 6.24 -10.42 2.57
C SER A 35 5.54 -10.15 1.23
N TYR A 36 6.19 -10.48 0.11
CA TYR A 36 5.64 -10.28 -1.23
C TYR A 36 4.76 -11.46 -1.69
N LEU A 37 5.04 -12.67 -1.20
CA LEU A 37 4.30 -13.89 -1.55
C LEU A 37 2.77 -13.76 -1.46
N PRO A 38 2.17 -13.24 -0.36
CA PRO A 38 0.72 -13.10 -0.25
C PRO A 38 0.12 -12.22 -1.35
N GLN A 39 0.82 -11.16 -1.75
CA GLN A 39 0.36 -10.25 -2.79
C GLN A 39 0.42 -10.93 -4.17
N HIS A 40 1.51 -11.62 -4.49
CA HIS A 40 1.62 -12.39 -5.73
C HIS A 40 0.54 -13.48 -5.80
N TYR A 41 0.37 -14.23 -4.71
CA TYR A 41 -0.65 -15.27 -4.61
C TYR A 41 -2.07 -14.70 -4.78
N ARG A 42 -2.38 -13.54 -4.16
CA ARG A 42 -3.69 -12.90 -4.28
C ARG A 42 -4.02 -12.51 -5.72
N ILE A 43 -3.05 -11.98 -6.48
CA ILE A 43 -3.27 -11.61 -7.89
C ILE A 43 -3.49 -12.87 -8.74
N ILE A 44 -2.65 -13.89 -8.57
CA ILE A 44 -2.71 -15.13 -9.35
C ILE A 44 -3.99 -15.91 -9.05
N SER A 45 -4.37 -16.05 -7.77
CA SER A 45 -5.56 -16.81 -7.37
C SER A 45 -6.87 -16.15 -7.79
N ARG A 46 -6.95 -14.81 -7.70
CA ARG A 46 -8.14 -14.07 -8.15
C ARG A 46 -8.26 -14.03 -9.68
N GLY A 47 -7.15 -14.14 -10.40
CA GLY A 47 -7.13 -14.03 -11.86
C GLY A 47 -7.54 -12.64 -12.36
N THR A 48 -7.55 -11.63 -11.49
CA THR A 48 -7.88 -10.24 -11.81
C THR A 48 -7.05 -9.29 -10.95
N SER A 49 -6.69 -8.14 -11.51
CA SER A 49 -6.01 -7.05 -10.82
C SER A 49 -6.97 -5.99 -10.29
N GLU A 50 -8.28 -6.26 -10.28
CA GLU A 50 -9.27 -5.34 -9.69
C GLU A 50 -9.00 -5.08 -8.20
N GLY A 51 -9.02 -3.79 -7.85
CA GLY A 51 -8.66 -3.28 -6.53
C GLY A 51 -7.20 -2.84 -6.40
N ILE A 52 -6.35 -3.08 -7.40
CA ILE A 52 -4.98 -2.55 -7.44
C ILE A 52 -4.97 -1.25 -8.24
N SER A 53 -4.54 -0.15 -7.61
CA SER A 53 -4.42 1.14 -8.29
C SER A 53 -3.32 1.11 -9.36
N PRO A 54 -3.62 1.45 -10.63
CA PRO A 54 -2.62 1.52 -11.70
C PRO A 54 -1.50 2.53 -11.39
N TYR A 55 -1.84 3.65 -10.74
CA TYR A 55 -0.88 4.67 -10.34
C TYR A 55 0.04 4.19 -9.21
N PHE A 56 -0.46 3.35 -8.30
CA PHE A 56 0.37 2.71 -7.27
C PHE A 56 1.42 1.80 -7.91
N VAL A 57 1.02 1.00 -8.91
CA VAL A 57 1.95 0.12 -9.64
C VAL A 57 2.98 0.95 -10.41
N LEU A 58 2.55 2.02 -11.08
CA LEU A 58 3.44 2.95 -11.81
C LEU A 58 4.50 3.57 -10.88
N LEU A 59 4.05 4.30 -9.85
CA LEU A 59 4.92 5.01 -8.91
C LEU A 59 5.84 4.06 -8.14
N GLY A 60 5.29 2.91 -7.71
CA GLY A 60 6.07 1.90 -7.01
C GLY A 60 7.15 1.28 -7.90
N THR A 61 6.85 0.99 -9.17
CA THR A 61 7.83 0.36 -10.08
C THR A 61 8.92 1.35 -10.48
N THR A 62 8.57 2.60 -10.78
CA THR A 62 9.56 3.64 -11.12
C THR A 62 10.44 3.99 -9.92
N SER A 63 9.85 4.11 -8.72
CA SER A 63 10.59 4.30 -7.47
C SER A 63 11.54 3.14 -7.18
N ALA A 64 11.07 1.88 -7.28
CA ALA A 64 11.90 0.70 -7.06
C ALA A 64 13.05 0.60 -8.08
N THR A 65 12.79 0.95 -9.34
CA THR A 65 13.82 0.96 -10.40
C THR A 65 14.88 2.02 -10.12
N ALA A 66 14.47 3.23 -9.72
CA ALA A 66 15.40 4.29 -9.33
C ALA A 66 16.20 3.91 -8.07
N GLY A 67 15.57 3.30 -7.07
CA GLY A 67 16.23 2.81 -5.86
C GLY A 67 17.25 1.69 -6.12
N PHE A 68 16.93 0.75 -7.02
CA PHE A 68 17.88 -0.29 -7.42
C PHE A 68 19.05 0.27 -8.23
N ALA A 69 18.80 1.20 -9.15
CA ALA A 69 19.87 1.89 -9.86
C ALA A 69 20.74 2.74 -8.91
N ASN A 70 20.15 3.36 -7.88
CA ASN A 70 20.87 4.10 -6.85
C ASN A 70 21.89 3.21 -6.11
N ILE A 71 21.49 2.05 -5.57
CA ILE A 71 22.44 1.20 -4.84
C ILE A 71 23.57 0.67 -5.72
N LEU A 72 23.32 0.47 -7.02
CA LEU A 72 24.37 0.03 -7.96
C LEU A 72 25.37 1.15 -8.27
N THR A 73 24.98 2.41 -8.10
CA THR A 73 25.77 3.59 -8.50
C THR A 73 26.45 4.30 -7.33
N VAL A 74 25.99 4.13 -6.09
CA VAL A 74 26.65 4.71 -4.91
C VAL A 74 28.09 4.20 -4.74
N ALA A 75 28.97 5.10 -4.28
CA ALA A 75 30.40 4.84 -4.20
C ALA A 75 30.79 3.61 -3.35
N PRO A 76 30.20 3.38 -2.16
CA PRO A 76 30.55 2.20 -1.34
C PRO A 76 30.21 0.88 -2.05
N SER A 77 29.04 0.80 -2.69
CA SER A 77 28.63 -0.40 -3.44
C SER A 77 29.52 -0.66 -4.64
N ARG A 78 29.91 0.37 -5.39
CA ARG A 78 30.83 0.22 -6.52
C ARG A 78 32.21 -0.26 -6.07
N ALA A 79 32.72 0.27 -4.96
CA ALA A 79 33.98 -0.17 -4.37
C ALA A 79 33.89 -1.65 -3.95
N ALA A 80 32.78 -2.06 -3.31
CA ALA A 80 32.55 -3.45 -2.93
C ALA A 80 32.49 -4.39 -4.15
N ILE A 81 31.80 -3.99 -5.23
CA ILE A 81 31.74 -4.74 -6.49
C ILE A 81 33.14 -4.85 -7.11
N GLY A 82 33.94 -3.79 -7.08
CA GLY A 82 35.33 -3.81 -7.56
C GLY A 82 36.23 -4.76 -6.77
N CYS A 83 36.10 -4.77 -5.44
CA CYS A 83 36.86 -5.66 -4.56
C CYS A 83 36.56 -7.15 -4.76
N CYS A 84 35.42 -7.51 -5.37
CA CYS A 84 35.02 -8.91 -5.59
C CYS A 84 35.98 -9.72 -6.46
N TYR A 85 36.87 -9.08 -7.23
CA TYR A 85 37.92 -9.78 -7.97
C TYR A 85 39.06 -10.27 -7.06
N GLU A 86 39.29 -9.62 -5.91
CA GLU A 86 40.42 -9.88 -5.02
C GLU A 86 40.06 -10.66 -3.75
N VAL A 87 38.78 -10.74 -3.40
CA VAL A 87 38.28 -11.44 -2.21
C VAL A 87 37.64 -12.79 -2.56
N GLY A 88 37.51 -13.68 -1.58
CA GLY A 88 36.81 -14.94 -1.77
C GLY A 88 35.32 -14.75 -2.09
N ARG A 89 34.71 -15.81 -2.65
CA ARG A 89 33.31 -15.77 -3.10
C ARG A 89 32.32 -15.49 -1.97
N PHE A 90 32.61 -16.01 -0.77
CA PHE A 90 31.73 -15.85 0.39
C PHE A 90 31.77 -14.41 0.91
N GLU A 91 32.97 -13.83 0.96
CA GLU A 91 33.24 -12.47 1.39
C GLU A 91 32.61 -11.46 0.44
N CYS A 92 32.77 -11.67 -0.88
CA CYS A 92 32.08 -10.87 -1.89
C CYS A 92 30.55 -10.98 -1.75
N ALA A 93 30.01 -12.20 -1.59
CA ALA A 93 28.57 -12.39 -1.41
C ALA A 93 28.06 -11.67 -0.16
N ALA A 94 28.77 -11.77 0.97
CA ALA A 94 28.43 -11.08 2.22
C ALA A 94 28.48 -9.55 2.08
N GLY A 95 29.45 -9.03 1.32
CA GLY A 95 29.59 -7.60 1.01
C GLY A 95 28.49 -7.07 0.10
N LEU A 96 27.99 -7.89 -0.83
CA LEU A 96 26.96 -7.52 -1.79
C LEU A 96 25.52 -7.83 -1.33
N LEU A 97 25.32 -8.30 -0.09
CA LEU A 97 23.98 -8.63 0.42
C LEU A 97 22.99 -7.46 0.34
N GLY A 98 23.43 -6.22 0.60
CA GLY A 98 22.59 -5.03 0.46
C GLY A 98 22.07 -4.84 -0.97
N VAL A 99 22.95 -5.05 -1.96
CA VAL A 99 22.59 -5.00 -3.39
C VAL A 99 21.62 -6.14 -3.72
N ALA A 100 21.87 -7.35 -3.21
CA ALA A 100 21.00 -8.50 -3.43
C ALA A 100 19.60 -8.31 -2.83
N GLN A 101 19.49 -7.71 -1.64
CA GLN A 101 18.21 -7.39 -1.00
C GLN A 101 17.40 -6.39 -1.82
N LEU A 102 18.03 -5.30 -2.27
CA LEU A 102 17.40 -4.31 -3.15
C LEU A 102 17.00 -4.90 -4.50
N GLY A 103 17.86 -5.75 -5.08
CA GLY A 103 17.57 -6.46 -6.32
C GLY A 103 16.39 -7.42 -6.18
N ALA A 104 16.34 -8.20 -5.09
CA ALA A 104 15.23 -9.10 -4.79
C ALA A 104 13.91 -8.32 -4.63
N GLN A 105 13.93 -7.20 -3.90
CA GLN A 105 12.77 -6.33 -3.76
C GLN A 105 12.31 -5.75 -5.12
N TRP A 106 13.25 -5.27 -5.94
CA TRP A 106 12.95 -4.76 -7.28
C TRP A 106 12.36 -5.82 -8.20
N VAL A 107 12.90 -7.05 -8.19
CA VAL A 107 12.35 -8.19 -8.95
C VAL A 107 10.95 -8.53 -8.46
N CYS A 108 10.73 -8.61 -7.14
CA CYS A 108 9.41 -8.92 -6.57
C CYS A 108 8.37 -7.87 -6.97
N PHE A 109 8.73 -6.58 -6.94
CA PHE A 109 7.81 -5.51 -7.34
C PHE A 109 7.58 -5.48 -8.86
N SER A 110 8.62 -5.74 -9.66
CA SER A 110 8.49 -5.87 -11.12
C SER A 110 7.59 -7.05 -11.51
N LEU A 111 7.63 -8.15 -10.75
CA LEU A 111 6.69 -9.26 -10.92
C LEU A 111 5.25 -8.82 -10.64
N ILE A 112 4.99 -7.93 -9.68
CA ILE A 112 3.65 -7.34 -9.48
C ILE A 112 3.22 -6.57 -10.73
N LEU A 113 4.09 -5.76 -11.35
CA LEU A 113 3.78 -5.07 -12.60
C LEU A 113 3.42 -6.07 -13.71
N VAL A 114 4.21 -7.13 -13.89
CA VAL A 114 3.95 -8.16 -14.90
C VAL A 114 2.61 -8.84 -14.66
N LEU A 115 2.34 -9.28 -13.42
CA LEU A 115 1.06 -9.88 -13.06
C LEU A 115 -0.10 -8.89 -13.24
N PHE A 116 0.09 -7.61 -12.90
CA PHE A 116 -0.88 -6.56 -13.12
C PHE A 116 -1.24 -6.40 -14.60
N LEU A 117 -0.24 -6.42 -15.49
CA LEU A 117 -0.47 -6.32 -16.94
C LEU A 117 -1.15 -7.58 -17.52
N ILE A 118 -0.79 -8.77 -17.03
CA ILE A 118 -1.39 -10.05 -17.46
C ILE A 118 -2.85 -10.14 -17.01
N PHE A 119 -3.13 -9.86 -15.73
CA PHE A 119 -4.45 -10.02 -15.12
C PHE A 119 -5.25 -8.73 -15.09
N PHE A 120 -4.92 -7.73 -15.92
CA PHE A 120 -5.58 -6.42 -15.88
C PHE A 120 -7.09 -6.49 -16.18
N ARG A 121 -7.50 -7.37 -17.10
CA ARG A 121 -8.88 -7.45 -17.63
C ARG A 121 -9.29 -8.89 -17.98
N TYR A 122 -8.84 -9.88 -17.23
CA TYR A 122 -9.21 -11.26 -17.55
C TYR A 122 -10.72 -11.43 -17.35
N ARG A 123 -11.45 -11.67 -18.46
CA ARG A 123 -12.93 -11.74 -18.55
C ARG A 123 -13.55 -12.91 -17.77
N GLN A 124 -12.69 -13.72 -17.14
CA GLN A 124 -12.98 -14.91 -16.36
C GLN A 124 -12.31 -14.76 -14.98
N ALA A 125 -12.60 -13.68 -14.26
CA ALA A 125 -12.16 -13.56 -12.87
C ALA A 125 -12.83 -14.67 -12.04
N ASN A 126 -12.09 -15.33 -11.15
CA ASN A 126 -12.62 -16.37 -10.26
C ASN A 126 -13.39 -15.76 -9.06
N VAL A 127 -13.94 -14.56 -9.23
CA VAL A 127 -14.50 -13.73 -8.17
C VAL A 127 -15.97 -13.45 -8.52
N PRO A 128 -16.90 -13.54 -7.55
CA PRO A 128 -18.31 -13.24 -7.77
C PRO A 128 -18.52 -11.82 -8.35
N PRO A 129 -19.47 -11.62 -9.27
CA PRO A 129 -19.72 -10.32 -9.89
C PRO A 129 -20.02 -9.19 -8.89
N GLU A 130 -20.53 -9.52 -7.70
CA GLU A 130 -20.86 -8.56 -6.64
C GLU A 130 -19.61 -7.92 -5.98
N GLU A 131 -18.43 -8.54 -6.11
CA GLU A 131 -17.16 -7.99 -5.62
C GLU A 131 -16.46 -7.09 -6.65
N LEU A 132 -16.88 -7.11 -7.92
CA LEU A 132 -16.33 -6.28 -9.00
C LEU A 132 -16.94 -4.87 -8.86
N ARG A 133 -16.24 -3.98 -8.14
CA ARG A 133 -16.73 -2.61 -7.86
C ARG A 133 -16.32 -1.62 -8.96
N GLY A 134 -17.32 -1.02 -9.61
CA GLY A 134 -17.17 0.15 -10.49
C GLY A 134 -16.81 -0.15 -11.95
N ASP A 135 -16.70 0.90 -12.76
CA ASP A 135 -16.22 0.77 -14.15
C ASP A 135 -14.74 0.36 -14.15
N ALA A 136 -14.45 -0.81 -14.75
CA ALA A 136 -13.08 -1.27 -14.89
C ALA A 136 -12.23 -0.22 -15.64
N PRO A 137 -11.03 0.13 -15.14
CA PRO A 137 -10.16 1.07 -15.82
C PRO A 137 -9.89 0.60 -17.25
N ARG A 138 -9.85 1.55 -18.19
CA ARG A 138 -9.67 1.23 -19.62
C ARG A 138 -8.35 0.49 -19.80
N TRP A 139 -8.31 -0.47 -20.73
CA TRP A 139 -7.07 -1.18 -21.10
C TRP A 139 -5.94 -0.22 -21.47
N GLN A 140 -6.29 0.97 -21.98
CA GLN A 140 -5.39 2.09 -22.24
C GLN A 140 -4.58 2.50 -21.01
N THR A 141 -5.17 2.47 -19.81
CA THR A 141 -4.47 2.79 -18.56
C THR A 141 -3.40 1.77 -18.24
N ALA A 142 -3.66 0.47 -18.43
CA ALA A 142 -2.65 -0.57 -18.23
C ALA A 142 -1.49 -0.43 -19.21
N VAL A 143 -1.79 -0.20 -20.48
CA VAL A 143 -0.78 -0.01 -21.52
C VAL A 143 0.05 1.24 -21.26
N MET A 144 -0.58 2.35 -20.87
CA MET A 144 0.11 3.57 -20.48
C MET A 144 1.05 3.32 -19.28
N VAL A 145 0.57 2.66 -18.22
CA VAL A 145 1.41 2.33 -17.05
C VAL A 145 2.58 1.45 -17.44
N GLY A 146 2.35 0.38 -18.20
CA GLY A 146 3.41 -0.51 -18.68
C GLY A 146 4.44 0.22 -19.53
N LEU A 147 4.00 1.04 -20.48
CA LEU A 147 4.88 1.81 -21.36
C LEU A 147 5.72 2.83 -20.58
N LEU A 148 5.12 3.56 -19.64
CA LEU A 148 5.83 4.54 -18.81
C LEU A 148 6.86 3.85 -17.90
N CYS A 149 6.53 2.71 -17.30
CA CYS A 149 7.48 1.92 -16.50
C CYS A 149 8.67 1.45 -17.35
N VAL A 150 8.42 0.90 -18.54
CA VAL A 150 9.48 0.44 -19.45
C VAL A 150 10.34 1.61 -19.93
N LEU A 151 9.73 2.72 -20.36
CA LEU A 151 10.44 3.90 -20.83
C LEU A 151 11.32 4.49 -19.72
N HIS A 152 10.79 4.63 -18.50
CA HIS A 152 11.54 5.07 -17.34
C HIS A 152 12.73 4.14 -17.06
N GLY A 153 12.51 2.82 -17.05
CA GLY A 153 13.58 1.84 -16.85
C GLY A 153 14.68 1.94 -17.91
N LEU A 154 14.31 2.07 -19.19
CA LEU A 154 15.25 2.25 -20.28
C LEU A 154 16.06 3.55 -20.14
N ILE A 155 15.41 4.67 -19.80
CA ILE A 155 16.09 5.95 -19.55
C ILE A 155 17.08 5.81 -18.40
N VAL A 156 16.69 5.18 -17.29
CA VAL A 156 17.57 4.96 -16.14
C VAL A 156 18.76 4.09 -16.52
N ILE A 157 18.57 3.02 -17.29
CA ILE A 157 19.66 2.15 -17.77
C ILE A 157 20.62 2.93 -18.67
N ILE A 158 20.10 3.65 -19.67
CA ILE A 158 20.91 4.41 -20.63
C ILE A 158 21.72 5.48 -19.90
N LEU A 159 21.07 6.30 -19.07
CA LEU A 159 21.75 7.37 -18.33
C LEU A 159 22.77 6.79 -17.35
N THR A 160 22.44 5.71 -16.65
CA THR A 160 23.40 5.02 -15.76
C THR A 160 24.63 4.56 -16.54
N GLY A 161 24.44 3.96 -17.74
CA GLY A 161 25.55 3.58 -18.61
C GLY A 161 26.39 4.76 -19.07
N VAL A 162 25.76 5.89 -19.44
CA VAL A 162 26.46 7.12 -19.83
C VAL A 162 27.30 7.68 -18.67
N PHE A 163 26.73 7.80 -17.46
CA PHE A 163 27.47 8.24 -16.28
C PHE A 163 28.58 7.25 -15.89
N PHE A 164 28.40 5.96 -16.15
CA PHE A 164 29.41 4.95 -15.86
C PHE A 164 30.60 5.00 -16.82
N ILE A 165 30.35 5.21 -18.12
CA ILE A 165 31.37 5.09 -19.17
C ILE A 165 31.95 6.46 -19.55
N ALA A 166 31.09 7.45 -19.78
CA ALA A 166 31.49 8.74 -20.36
C ALA A 166 31.73 9.83 -19.31
N LEU A 167 31.06 9.77 -18.16
CA LEU A 167 31.10 10.80 -17.11
C LEU A 167 31.31 10.23 -15.69
N PRO A 168 32.37 9.41 -15.45
CA PRO A 168 32.57 8.72 -14.19
C PRO A 168 32.70 9.65 -12.97
N ASP A 169 33.21 10.86 -13.17
CA ASP A 169 33.36 11.87 -12.11
C ASP A 169 32.01 12.37 -11.57
N HIS A 170 30.94 12.28 -12.37
CA HIS A 170 29.59 12.71 -12.01
C HIS A 170 28.68 11.56 -11.56
N LEU A 171 29.21 10.35 -11.43
CA LEU A 171 28.43 9.16 -11.11
C LEU A 171 27.83 9.23 -9.70
N VAL A 172 28.53 9.84 -8.74
CA VAL A 172 27.98 10.08 -7.38
C VAL A 172 26.80 11.06 -7.42
N PHE A 173 26.87 12.08 -8.28
CA PHE A 173 25.75 13.00 -8.47
C PHE A 173 24.53 12.26 -9.05
N TRP A 174 24.75 11.43 -10.07
CA TRP A 174 23.69 10.58 -10.64
C TRP A 174 23.06 9.64 -9.60
N ALA A 175 23.89 8.99 -8.76
CA ALA A 175 23.40 8.15 -7.67
C ALA A 175 22.48 8.94 -6.73
N ASN A 176 22.89 10.13 -6.29
CA ASN A 176 22.08 10.97 -5.41
C ASN A 176 20.78 11.42 -6.07
N LEU A 177 20.81 11.76 -7.36
CA LEU A 177 19.61 12.12 -8.12
C LEU A 177 18.61 10.95 -8.16
N LEU A 178 19.09 9.72 -8.40
CA LEU A 178 18.25 8.51 -8.38
C LEU A 178 17.63 8.27 -7.00
N GLY A 179 18.38 8.47 -5.93
CA GLY A 179 17.87 8.30 -4.56
C GLY A 179 16.81 9.32 -4.18
N ILE A 180 17.01 10.59 -4.57
CA ILE A 180 16.01 11.66 -4.41
C ILE A 180 14.76 11.33 -5.25
N MET A 181 14.93 10.92 -6.51
CA MET A 181 13.83 10.53 -7.38
C MET A 181 13.00 9.39 -6.77
N ALA A 182 13.66 8.33 -6.29
CA ALA A 182 12.99 7.21 -5.63
C ALA A 182 12.19 7.66 -4.40
N THR A 183 12.77 8.52 -3.57
CA THR A 183 12.14 9.09 -2.36
C THR A 183 10.93 9.94 -2.71
N VAL A 184 11.03 10.83 -3.70
CA VAL A 184 9.93 11.71 -4.13
C VAL A 184 8.79 10.88 -4.71
N LEU A 185 9.08 9.90 -5.57
CA LEU A 185 8.07 9.00 -6.13
C LEU A 185 7.34 8.22 -5.04
N ALA A 186 8.07 7.73 -4.04
CA ALA A 186 7.47 7.03 -2.91
C ALA A 186 6.64 7.99 -2.03
N ALA A 187 7.09 9.23 -1.82
CA ALA A 187 6.32 10.24 -1.11
C ALA A 187 4.99 10.55 -1.81
N ILE A 188 5.00 10.70 -3.14
CA ILE A 188 3.78 10.88 -3.95
C ILE A 188 2.82 9.68 -3.81
N GLN A 189 3.35 8.48 -3.58
CA GLN A 189 2.53 7.28 -3.35
C GLN A 189 1.92 7.25 -1.94
N TYR A 190 2.70 7.55 -0.89
CA TYR A 190 2.26 7.40 0.49
C TYR A 190 1.53 8.61 1.06
N VAL A 191 1.86 9.84 0.66
CA VAL A 191 1.23 11.06 1.20
C VAL A 191 -0.28 11.10 0.93
N PRO A 192 -0.77 10.84 -0.30
CA PRO A 192 -2.21 10.77 -0.55
C PRO A 192 -2.90 9.67 0.27
N GLN A 193 -2.21 8.53 0.48
CA GLN A 193 -2.74 7.45 1.31
C GLN A 193 -2.87 7.87 2.77
N ILE A 194 -1.87 8.57 3.32
CA ILE A 194 -1.90 9.13 4.68
C ILE A 194 -3.07 10.12 4.81
N TRP A 195 -3.17 11.06 3.87
CA TRP A 195 -4.21 12.08 3.86
C TRP A 195 -5.61 11.45 3.78
N MET A 196 -5.81 10.49 2.88
CA MET A 196 -7.07 9.79 2.71
C MET A 196 -7.45 8.99 3.96
N THR A 197 -6.51 8.24 4.54
CA THR A 197 -6.73 7.47 5.77
C THR A 197 -7.12 8.41 6.92
N TYR A 198 -6.48 9.57 7.02
CA TYR A 198 -6.80 10.57 8.03
C TYR A 198 -8.20 11.16 7.87
N HIS A 199 -8.66 11.41 6.64
CA HIS A 199 -9.99 11.99 6.38
C HIS A 199 -11.11 10.97 6.51
N LEU A 200 -10.91 9.75 6.01
CA LEU A 200 -11.94 8.70 6.04
C LEU A 200 -12.14 8.09 7.43
N LYS A 201 -11.18 8.27 8.36
CA LYS A 201 -11.20 7.69 9.73
C LYS A 201 -11.42 6.16 9.76
N HIS A 202 -11.14 5.48 8.65
CA HIS A 202 -11.24 4.05 8.50
C HIS A 202 -10.16 3.54 7.56
N VAL A 203 -9.66 2.34 7.83
CA VAL A 203 -8.72 1.63 6.97
C VAL A 203 -9.56 0.86 5.99
N GLY A 204 -9.64 1.30 4.73
CA GLY A 204 -10.39 0.58 3.70
C GLY A 204 -9.82 -0.82 3.41
N SER A 205 -9.61 -1.18 2.14
CA SER A 205 -9.10 -2.53 1.77
C SER A 205 -7.60 -2.76 2.05
N LEU A 206 -6.97 -1.97 2.92
CA LEU A 206 -5.53 -2.01 3.18
C LEU A 206 -5.17 -3.22 4.04
N SER A 207 -4.14 -3.98 3.65
CA SER A 207 -3.71 -5.16 4.42
C SER A 207 -2.88 -4.73 5.64
N ILE A 208 -3.54 -4.50 6.78
CA ILE A 208 -2.91 -4.24 8.08
C ILE A 208 -1.83 -5.30 8.40
N PRO A 209 -2.05 -6.63 8.20
CA PRO A 209 -1.04 -7.65 8.50
C PRO A 209 0.26 -7.49 7.70
N MET A 210 0.17 -7.13 6.41
CA MET A 210 1.33 -6.91 5.56
C MET A 210 2.17 -5.73 6.07
N MET A 211 1.51 -4.65 6.49
CA MET A 211 2.19 -3.46 7.02
C MET A 211 2.83 -3.70 8.39
N CYS A 212 2.21 -4.53 9.25
CA CYS A 212 2.79 -4.90 10.54
C CYS A 212 4.13 -5.63 10.41
N ILE A 213 4.32 -6.41 9.33
CA ILE A 213 5.60 -7.09 9.05
C ILE A 213 6.58 -6.14 8.35
N GLN A 214 6.10 -5.38 7.36
CA GLN A 214 6.95 -4.57 6.51
C GLN A 214 7.49 -3.31 7.19
N THR A 215 6.69 -2.60 7.99
CA THR A 215 7.14 -1.37 8.66
C THR A 215 8.37 -1.61 9.54
N PRO A 216 8.37 -2.54 10.52
CA PRO A 216 9.56 -2.81 11.34
C PRO A 216 10.71 -3.39 10.49
N GLY A 217 10.40 -4.24 9.51
CA GLY A 217 11.39 -4.76 8.57
C GLY A 217 12.08 -3.65 7.77
N GLY A 218 11.34 -2.62 7.36
CA GLY A 218 11.84 -1.47 6.61
C GLY A 218 12.79 -0.60 7.43
N PHE A 219 12.50 -0.38 8.71
CA PHE A 219 13.43 0.30 9.62
C PHE A 219 14.70 -0.51 9.87
N LEU A 220 14.56 -1.82 10.13
CA LEU A 220 15.70 -2.73 10.28
C LEU A 220 16.55 -2.74 9.01
N PHE A 221 15.89 -2.70 7.85
CA PHE A 221 16.58 -2.66 6.57
C PHE A 221 17.33 -1.36 6.34
N ALA A 222 16.71 -0.21 6.61
CA ALA A 222 17.37 1.09 6.55
C ALA A 222 18.59 1.15 7.49
N ALA A 223 18.46 0.63 8.72
CA ALA A 223 19.56 0.54 9.67
C ALA A 223 20.70 -0.37 9.17
N SER A 224 20.36 -1.51 8.55
CA SER A 224 21.35 -2.42 7.96
C SER A 224 22.12 -1.78 6.79
N LEU A 225 21.44 -0.98 5.97
CA LEU A 225 22.06 -0.24 4.87
C LEU A 225 22.95 0.90 5.40
N PHE A 226 22.53 1.58 6.46
CA PHE A 226 23.36 2.59 7.14
C PHE A 226 24.63 1.96 7.72
N ALA A 227 24.52 0.80 8.39
CA ALA A 227 25.68 0.09 8.93
C ALA A 227 26.68 -0.32 7.83
N ARG A 228 26.18 -0.76 6.68
CA ARG A 228 27.00 -1.23 5.55
C ARG A 228 27.61 -0.10 4.71
N LEU A 229 26.84 0.94 4.40
CA LEU A 229 27.23 1.99 3.45
C LEU A 229 27.73 3.26 4.15
N GLY A 230 27.42 3.43 5.44
CA GLY A 230 27.70 4.63 6.20
C GLY A 230 27.02 5.88 5.62
N TRP A 231 27.64 7.04 5.87
CA TRP A 231 27.17 8.33 5.35
C TRP A 231 27.34 8.48 3.84
N GLU A 232 28.30 7.78 3.23
CA GLU A 232 28.51 7.81 1.78
C GLU A 232 27.34 7.21 0.99
N GLY A 233 26.56 6.31 1.60
CA GLY A 233 25.35 5.72 1.02
C GLY A 233 24.04 6.35 1.47
N TRP A 234 24.05 7.60 1.94
CA TRP A 234 22.83 8.28 2.44
C TRP A 234 21.67 8.24 1.45
N SER A 235 21.95 8.43 0.16
CA SER A 235 20.92 8.46 -0.88
C SER A 235 20.24 7.10 -1.09
N THR A 236 20.79 6.01 -0.54
CA THR A 236 20.15 4.68 -0.51
C THR A 236 19.30 4.49 0.74
N TRP A 237 19.89 4.58 1.93
CA TRP A 237 19.18 4.19 3.16
C TRP A 237 18.09 5.19 3.56
N VAL A 238 18.20 6.47 3.16
CA VAL A 238 17.17 7.49 3.39
C VAL A 238 15.86 7.14 2.70
N ILE A 239 15.91 6.53 1.51
CA ILE A 239 14.71 6.07 0.78
C ILE A 239 13.88 5.16 1.69
N TYR A 240 14.54 4.16 2.28
CA TYR A 240 13.90 3.17 3.14
C TYR A 240 13.47 3.74 4.48
N LEU A 241 14.26 4.64 5.07
CA LEU A 241 13.89 5.32 6.31
C LEU A 241 12.60 6.16 6.13
N ILE A 242 12.52 6.96 5.08
CA ILE A 242 11.36 7.82 4.80
C ILE A 242 10.14 6.97 4.47
N THR A 243 10.29 5.97 3.61
CA THR A 243 9.17 5.09 3.24
C THR A 243 8.66 4.26 4.42
N ALA A 244 9.53 3.70 5.26
CA ALA A 244 9.12 3.00 6.48
C ALA A 244 8.41 3.94 7.47
N SER A 245 8.84 5.20 7.57
CA SER A 245 8.18 6.23 8.40
C SER A 245 6.78 6.58 7.90
N MET A 246 6.63 6.75 6.59
CA MET A 246 5.33 7.00 5.96
C MET A 246 4.40 5.79 6.10
N GLN A 247 4.91 4.59 5.82
CA GLN A 247 4.17 3.34 6.00
C GLN A 247 3.76 3.12 7.46
N GLY A 248 4.65 3.44 8.41
CA GLY A 248 4.39 3.39 9.83
C GLY A 248 3.30 4.36 10.28
N SER A 249 3.27 5.57 9.71
CA SER A 249 2.21 6.55 9.99
C SER A 249 0.83 6.05 9.57
N VAL A 250 0.73 5.44 8.39
CA VAL A 250 -0.51 4.79 7.92
C VAL A 250 -0.89 3.62 8.82
N LEU A 251 0.08 2.78 9.22
CA LEU A 251 -0.16 1.65 10.11
C LEU A 251 -0.70 2.11 11.48
N ILE A 252 -0.10 3.16 12.08
CA ILE A 252 -0.53 3.71 13.37
C ILE A 252 -1.97 4.23 13.27
N MET A 253 -2.26 5.06 12.27
CA MET A 253 -3.64 5.53 12.04
C MET A 253 -4.60 4.36 11.86
N GLY A 254 -4.15 3.33 11.13
CA GLY A 254 -5.01 2.21 10.83
C GLY A 254 -5.35 1.33 12.02
N VAL A 255 -4.35 1.01 12.84
CA VAL A 255 -4.56 0.31 14.12
C VAL A 255 -5.45 1.16 15.04
N TYR A 256 -5.23 2.47 15.10
CA TYR A 256 -6.03 3.38 15.92
C TYR A 256 -7.51 3.40 15.52
N TYR A 257 -7.81 3.53 14.23
CA TYR A 257 -9.21 3.57 13.75
C TYR A 257 -9.91 2.22 13.87
N GLU A 258 -9.22 1.12 13.57
CA GLU A 258 -9.76 -0.24 13.75
C GLU A 258 -10.05 -0.55 15.22
N TYR A 259 -9.14 -0.18 16.12
CA TYR A 259 -9.34 -0.33 17.55
C TYR A 259 -10.52 0.50 18.05
N THR A 260 -10.64 1.74 17.59
CA THR A 260 -11.73 2.64 17.97
C THR A 260 -13.09 2.13 17.49
N ALA A 261 -13.17 1.61 16.26
CA ALA A 261 -14.37 1.00 15.70
C ALA A 261 -14.83 -0.20 16.53
N ARG A 262 -13.93 -1.16 16.82
CA ARG A 262 -14.22 -2.34 17.65
C ARG A 262 -14.65 -1.99 19.06
N ARG A 263 -14.09 -0.91 19.63
CA ARG A 263 -14.48 -0.46 20.97
C ARG A 263 -15.91 0.09 20.97
N ARG A 264 -16.32 0.83 19.94
CA ARG A 264 -17.71 1.30 19.79
C ARG A 264 -18.70 0.13 19.66
N GLU A 265 -18.36 -0.87 18.86
CA GLU A 265 -19.15 -2.11 18.74
C GLU A 265 -19.24 -2.88 20.07
N GLY A 266 -18.13 -2.96 20.83
CA GLY A 266 -18.11 -3.62 22.14
C GLY A 266 -18.98 -2.93 23.20
N TYR A 267 -19.01 -1.59 23.23
CA TYR A 267 -19.92 -0.85 24.11
C TYR A 267 -21.39 -1.03 23.72
N ALA A 268 -21.70 -1.06 22.41
CA ALA A 268 -23.05 -1.33 21.93
C ALA A 268 -23.52 -2.72 22.41
N ASN A 269 -22.70 -3.76 22.26
CA ASN A 269 -23.02 -5.12 22.69
C ASN A 269 -23.15 -5.26 24.22
N GLY A 270 -22.36 -4.52 25.02
CA GLY A 270 -22.45 -4.53 26.48
C GLY A 270 -23.75 -3.90 27.03
N TYR A 271 -24.34 -2.97 26.28
CA TYR A 271 -25.64 -2.37 26.62
C TYR A 271 -26.81 -3.32 26.30
N VAL A 272 -26.65 -4.19 25.29
CA VAL A 272 -27.65 -5.20 24.91
C VAL A 272 -27.82 -6.29 25.99
N ASP A 273 -26.75 -6.71 26.66
CA ASP A 273 -26.81 -7.72 27.73
C ASP A 273 -27.46 -7.21 29.04
N SER A 274 -27.66 -5.90 29.16
CA SER A 274 -28.30 -5.25 30.32
C SER A 274 -29.73 -4.77 30.04
N ALA A 275 -30.24 -4.96 28.82
CA ALA A 275 -31.63 -4.67 28.48
C ALA A 275 -32.55 -5.81 28.96
N PRO A 276 -33.69 -5.51 29.61
CA PRO A 276 -34.62 -6.55 30.04
C PRO A 276 -35.19 -7.30 28.82
N GLN A 277 -35.21 -8.62 28.90
CA GLN A 277 -35.77 -9.50 27.86
C GLN A 277 -37.22 -9.11 27.55
N SER A 278 -37.47 -8.69 26.32
CA SER A 278 -38.82 -8.33 25.84
C SER A 278 -39.66 -9.61 25.63
N PRO A 279 -40.90 -9.70 26.15
CA PRO A 279 -41.63 -10.96 26.29
C PRO A 279 -42.31 -11.48 25.01
N VAL A 280 -41.93 -11.01 23.82
CA VAL A 280 -42.63 -11.38 22.57
C VAL A 280 -41.83 -12.45 21.80
N GLN A 281 -41.85 -13.67 22.34
CA GLN A 281 -41.63 -14.88 21.55
C GLN A 281 -42.99 -15.46 21.17
N TYR A 282 -43.21 -15.68 19.87
CA TYR A 282 -44.00 -16.75 19.23
C TYR A 282 -44.60 -16.25 17.91
N SER A 283 -43.90 -16.48 16.80
CA SER A 283 -44.55 -16.94 15.57
C SER A 283 -43.53 -17.56 14.61
N SER A 284 -43.77 -18.82 14.27
CA SER A 284 -43.04 -19.59 13.27
C SER A 284 -43.53 -19.22 11.88
N THR A 285 -42.83 -18.30 11.21
CA THR A 285 -43.03 -18.05 9.77
C THR A 285 -41.85 -18.55 8.92
N PRO A 286 -42.09 -19.09 7.70
CA PRO A 286 -41.05 -19.69 6.88
C PRO A 286 -39.98 -18.69 6.46
N ARG A 287 -38.71 -19.09 6.62
CA ARG A 287 -37.51 -18.31 6.33
C ARG A 287 -37.39 -18.05 4.83
N ARG A 288 -37.65 -16.82 4.38
CA ARG A 288 -37.22 -16.34 3.04
C ARG A 288 -35.69 -16.38 2.96
N PRO A 289 -35.09 -16.66 1.78
CA PRO A 289 -33.64 -16.59 1.59
C PRO A 289 -33.14 -15.20 1.97
N ALA A 290 -32.04 -15.16 2.73
CA ALA A 290 -31.44 -13.91 3.19
C ALA A 290 -30.90 -13.12 1.99
N ALA A 291 -31.49 -11.96 1.70
CA ALA A 291 -30.79 -10.91 0.97
C ALA A 291 -29.54 -10.51 1.79
N PRO A 292 -28.43 -10.10 1.15
CA PRO A 292 -27.25 -9.64 1.86
C PRO A 292 -27.68 -8.43 2.69
N ARG A 293 -27.81 -8.64 4.00
CA ARG A 293 -28.22 -7.61 4.94
C ARG A 293 -27.10 -6.58 4.98
N THR A 294 -27.31 -5.46 4.31
CA THR A 294 -26.72 -4.20 4.75
C THR A 294 -27.18 -4.03 6.20
N TYR A 295 -26.24 -4.18 7.13
CA TYR A 295 -26.45 -4.03 8.56
C TYR A 295 -27.09 -2.66 8.79
N SER A 296 -28.37 -2.62 9.10
CA SER A 296 -29.05 -1.37 9.46
C SER A 296 -28.62 -1.06 10.88
N GLU A 297 -27.58 -0.24 11.04
CA GLU A 297 -27.32 0.43 12.33
C GLU A 297 -28.66 1.03 12.82
N GLY A 298 -29.06 0.75 14.06
CA GLY A 298 -30.28 1.32 14.68
C GLY A 298 -31.46 0.37 14.91
N TRP A 299 -31.49 -0.81 14.30
CA TRP A 299 -32.55 -1.81 14.57
C TRP A 299 -32.56 -2.27 16.04
N GLU A 300 -31.42 -2.17 16.72
CA GLU A 300 -31.20 -2.60 18.11
C GLU A 300 -31.81 -1.65 19.15
N ARG A 301 -32.09 -0.38 18.78
CA ARG A 301 -32.78 0.60 19.65
C ARG A 301 -34.27 0.73 19.35
N GLY A 302 -34.83 -0.15 18.51
CA GLY A 302 -36.21 -0.01 18.02
C GLY A 302 -36.42 1.16 17.05
N LEU A 303 -35.34 1.86 16.69
CA LEU A 303 -35.41 2.96 15.74
C LEU A 303 -35.61 2.40 14.32
N PRO A 304 -36.49 3.02 13.52
CA PRO A 304 -36.74 2.61 12.15
C PRO A 304 -35.49 2.67 11.28
N GLY A 305 -35.49 1.89 10.18
CA GLY A 305 -34.42 1.91 9.19
C GLY A 305 -34.33 3.25 8.43
N PRO A 306 -33.30 3.47 7.61
CA PRO A 306 -33.12 4.74 6.88
C PRO A 306 -34.33 5.10 5.98
N PHE A 307 -34.52 6.40 5.74
CA PHE A 307 -35.56 7.01 4.88
C PHE A 307 -36.97 6.88 5.43
N THR A 308 -37.14 7.19 6.71
CA THR A 308 -38.46 7.15 7.36
C THR A 308 -39.21 8.43 7.02
N GLY A 309 -40.51 8.33 6.71
CA GLY A 309 -41.29 9.50 6.34
C GLY A 309 -41.51 10.51 7.48
N HIS A 310 -41.32 10.10 8.74
CA HIS A 310 -41.54 10.93 9.94
C HIS A 310 -40.59 10.54 11.09
N PRO A 311 -39.30 10.88 11.00
CA PRO A 311 -38.29 10.47 11.99
C PRO A 311 -38.60 10.98 13.41
N GLU A 312 -39.16 12.19 13.50
CA GLU A 312 -39.70 12.85 14.71
C GLU A 312 -40.66 11.97 15.52
N ARG A 313 -41.37 11.04 14.87
CA ARG A 313 -42.40 10.20 15.50
C ARG A 313 -41.82 8.96 16.18
N TYR A 314 -40.60 8.60 15.83
CA TYR A 314 -39.92 7.39 16.30
C TYR A 314 -38.73 7.68 17.21
N ALA A 315 -38.30 8.94 17.28
CA ALA A 315 -37.32 9.40 18.25
C ALA A 315 -37.99 9.61 19.61
N GLU A 316 -37.45 9.01 20.67
CA GLU A 316 -37.90 9.24 22.06
C GLU A 316 -37.14 10.40 22.70
N THR A 317 -35.92 10.67 22.22
CA THR A 317 -35.03 11.76 22.66
C THR A 317 -34.53 12.60 21.47
N GLU A 318 -34.04 13.82 21.72
CA GLU A 318 -33.38 14.62 20.67
C GLU A 318 -32.14 13.90 20.11
N GLU A 319 -31.39 13.18 20.95
CA GLU A 319 -30.24 12.37 20.51
C GLU A 319 -30.66 11.25 19.55
N ASP A 320 -31.84 10.64 19.73
CA ASP A 320 -32.34 9.62 18.79
C ASP A 320 -32.72 10.21 17.44
N LEU A 321 -33.25 11.43 17.42
CA LEU A 321 -33.59 12.14 16.20
C LEU A 321 -32.33 12.49 15.40
N ASP A 322 -31.32 13.02 16.09
CA ASP A 322 -30.02 13.34 15.50
C ASP A 322 -29.33 12.08 14.97
N ASP A 323 -29.38 10.97 15.70
CA ASP A 323 -28.82 9.68 15.26
C ASP A 323 -29.55 9.08 14.05
N ILE A 324 -30.87 9.31 13.91
CA ILE A 324 -31.62 8.91 12.71
C ILE A 324 -31.17 9.75 11.52
N GLN A 325 -31.06 11.07 11.68
CA GLN A 325 -30.68 12.00 10.61
C GLN A 325 -29.23 11.78 10.16
N GLU A 326 -28.28 11.65 11.08
CA GLU A 326 -26.87 11.42 10.77
C GLU A 326 -26.66 10.08 10.05
N ARG A 327 -27.48 9.06 10.36
CA ARG A 327 -27.46 7.76 9.67
C ARG A 327 -27.99 7.87 8.24
N GLU A 328 -29.07 8.63 8.04
CA GLU A 328 -29.61 8.90 6.71
C GLU A 328 -28.58 9.64 5.86
N GLU A 329 -27.93 10.67 6.41
CA GLU A 329 -26.85 11.41 5.72
C GLU A 329 -25.68 10.50 5.35
N ARG A 330 -25.18 9.68 6.28
CA ARG A 330 -24.12 8.70 6.02
C ARG A 330 -24.50 7.67 4.95
N ALA A 331 -25.77 7.28 4.88
CA ALA A 331 -26.26 6.37 3.86
C ALA A 331 -26.32 7.05 2.48
N ILE A 332 -26.81 8.29 2.43
CA ILE A 332 -26.88 9.11 1.20
C ILE A 332 -25.48 9.37 0.64
N GLU A 333 -24.49 9.69 1.48
CA GLU A 333 -23.11 9.91 1.06
C GLU A 333 -22.45 8.65 0.47
N ARG A 334 -22.85 7.47 0.96
CA ARG A 334 -22.35 6.17 0.48
C ARG A 334 -23.13 5.63 -0.71
N GLU A 335 -24.27 6.24 -1.05
CA GLU A 335 -25.15 5.75 -2.09
C GLU A 335 -24.54 6.03 -3.47
N SER A 336 -24.36 4.96 -4.23
CA SER A 336 -23.68 4.99 -5.53
C SER A 336 -24.61 4.61 -6.67
N GLN A 337 -25.84 4.20 -6.36
CA GLN A 337 -26.86 3.98 -7.37
C GLN A 337 -27.15 5.28 -8.13
N PRO A 338 -27.21 5.26 -9.48
CA PRO A 338 -27.33 6.46 -10.31
C PRO A 338 -28.51 7.37 -9.95
N LEU A 339 -29.60 6.79 -9.44
CA LEU A 339 -30.80 7.49 -9.00
C LEU A 339 -30.64 8.15 -7.64
N LEU A 340 -29.98 7.50 -6.68
CA LEU A 340 -29.98 7.87 -5.27
C LEU A 340 -28.67 8.50 -4.78
N ARG A 341 -27.63 8.52 -5.63
CA ARG A 341 -26.37 9.19 -5.34
C ARG A 341 -26.56 10.68 -5.02
N PRO A 342 -25.65 11.32 -4.28
CA PRO A 342 -25.68 12.76 -4.08
C PRO A 342 -25.80 13.52 -5.41
N GLY A 343 -26.91 14.26 -5.58
CA GLY A 343 -27.27 14.98 -6.82
C GLY A 343 -28.08 14.19 -7.87
N GLY A 344 -28.39 12.91 -7.62
CA GLY A 344 -29.26 12.05 -8.42
C GLY A 344 -30.74 12.44 -8.37
N ILE A 345 -31.54 11.87 -9.27
CA ILE A 345 -32.98 12.20 -9.40
C ILE A 345 -33.80 11.77 -8.15
N GLY A 346 -33.37 10.75 -7.43
CA GLY A 346 -33.99 10.28 -6.20
C GLY A 346 -33.38 10.84 -4.91
N ASN A 347 -32.57 11.91 -4.99
CA ASN A 347 -32.02 12.54 -3.79
C ASN A 347 -33.14 13.26 -2.99
N PRO A 348 -33.45 12.85 -1.74
CA PRO A 348 -34.52 13.45 -0.94
C PRO A 348 -34.28 14.91 -0.56
N HIS A 349 -33.02 15.39 -0.61
CA HIS A 349 -32.68 16.79 -0.36
C HIS A 349 -32.72 17.69 -1.60
N LYS A 350 -33.12 17.14 -2.76
CA LYS A 350 -33.30 17.94 -3.97
C LYS A 350 -34.74 18.45 -4.04
N SER A 351 -34.92 19.74 -3.75
CA SER A 351 -36.16 20.44 -4.04
C SER A 351 -36.43 20.37 -5.55
N TYR A 352 -37.53 19.75 -5.93
CA TYR A 352 -38.08 19.85 -7.28
C TYR A 352 -39.12 20.95 -7.26
N ASP A 353 -38.71 22.19 -7.54
CA ASP A 353 -39.65 23.26 -7.82
C ASP A 353 -40.46 22.87 -9.06
N THR A 354 -41.72 22.52 -8.83
CA THR A 354 -42.70 22.14 -9.85
C THR A 354 -43.50 23.36 -10.30
N THR A 355 -42.80 24.47 -10.55
CA THR A 355 -43.40 25.70 -11.06
C THR A 355 -42.46 26.42 -12.04
N GLU A 356 -42.25 25.82 -13.20
CA GLU A 356 -42.06 26.57 -14.45
C GLU A 356 -42.84 25.84 -15.55
N HIS A 357 -44.02 26.39 -15.84
CA HIS A 357 -44.81 26.11 -17.04
C HIS A 357 -44.84 27.37 -17.90
#